data_AF-A0A845U6N4-F1
#
_entry.id   AF-A0A845U6N4-F1
#
_cell.length_a   1.000
_cell.length_b   1.000
_cell.length_c   1.000
_cell.angle_alpha   90.00
_cell.angle_beta   90.00
_cell.angle_gamma   90.00
#
_symmetry.space_group_name_H-M   'P 1'
#
loop_
_entity.id
_entity.type
_entity.pdbx_description
1 polymer ?
#
loop_
_entity_poly.entity_id
_entity_poly.type
_entity_poly.pdbx_seq_one_letter_code
_entity_poly.pdbx_strand_id
1 'polypeptide(L)'
;MTQLVVLWPSSFIVSQLAPYQGWEHFFERFARDWSALKRVTGFREISRVGVRYINRVDIPAKEPIVEYERFLNIYPKIPDSLQPTSSYALQAAVELKEIDCLLRLNSAPVPSPLLQYASFLIDQDISRQANAPQTDNEIHELLQKIHVVKNAVFEACITAKTREFFQ
;
A
#
# COMPACT_ATOMS: atom_id res chain seq x y z
N MET A 1 5.34 10.20 -16.55
CA MET A 1 5.00 9.88 -15.15
C MET A 1 3.75 10.63 -14.78
N THR A 2 2.71 9.95 -14.32
CA THR A 2 1.45 10.61 -13.94
C THR A 2 1.43 10.84 -12.44
N GLN A 3 1.41 12.12 -12.04
CA GLN A 3 1.30 12.54 -10.65
C GLN A 3 0.00 13.31 -10.46
N LEU A 4 -0.69 13.04 -9.36
CA LEU A 4 -1.98 13.62 -9.04
C LEU A 4 -1.91 14.31 -7.67
N VAL A 5 -2.59 15.44 -7.55
CA VAL A 5 -2.99 16.01 -6.26
C VAL A 5 -4.50 15.98 -6.23
N VAL A 6 -5.07 15.39 -5.19
CA VAL A 6 -6.51 15.39 -4.97
C VAL A 6 -6.78 16.27 -3.76
N LEU A 7 -7.61 17.29 -3.97
CA LEU A 7 -8.08 18.21 -2.94
C LEU A 7 -9.58 18.01 -2.76
N TRP A 8 -9.98 17.75 -1.52
CA TRP A 8 -11.38 17.75 -1.07
C TRP A 8 -11.51 18.68 0.15
N PRO A 9 -12.72 19.11 0.55
CA PRO A 9 -12.91 20.07 1.64
C PRO A 9 -12.13 19.75 2.94
N SER A 10 -11.89 18.46 3.20
CA SER A 10 -11.17 17.94 4.38
C SER A 10 -10.04 16.95 4.02
N SER A 11 -9.59 16.87 2.76
CA SER A 11 -8.55 15.92 2.37
C SER A 11 -7.52 16.51 1.41
N PHE A 12 -6.27 16.13 1.62
CA PHE A 12 -5.14 16.38 0.73
C PHE A 12 -4.45 15.04 0.45
N ILE A 13 -4.37 14.67 -0.84
CA ILE A 13 -3.76 13.41 -1.26
C ILE A 13 -2.79 13.68 -2.39
N VAL A 14 -1.56 13.21 -2.21
CA VAL A 14 -0.53 13.14 -3.25
C VAL A 14 -0.45 11.70 -3.73
N SER A 15 -0.67 11.48 -5.02
CA SER A 15 -0.64 10.16 -5.63
C SER A 15 0.29 10.13 -6.84
N GLN A 16 0.98 9.01 -7.02
CA GLN A 16 1.89 8.78 -8.13
C GLN A 16 1.58 7.41 -8.73
N LEU A 17 1.23 7.42 -10.01
CA LEU A 17 1.02 6.21 -10.79
C LEU A 17 2.37 5.71 -11.32
N ALA A 18 2.39 4.45 -11.74
CA ALA A 18 3.56 3.86 -12.38
C ALA A 18 4.04 4.71 -13.58
N PRO A 19 5.36 4.82 -13.80
CA PRO A 19 6.45 4.26 -12.98
C PRO A 19 6.66 5.03 -11.67
N TYR A 20 6.97 4.34 -10.56
CA TYR A 20 7.31 4.97 -9.28
C TYR A 20 8.81 5.29 -9.23
N GLN A 21 9.18 6.56 -8.97
CA GLN A 21 10.59 7.00 -8.96
C GLN A 21 11.29 6.81 -7.61
N GLY A 22 10.61 6.20 -6.64
CA GLY A 22 11.15 6.02 -5.30
C GLY A 22 10.59 7.01 -4.29
N TRP A 23 10.92 6.75 -3.03
CA TRP A 23 10.37 7.46 -1.88
C TRP A 23 10.81 8.91 -1.80
N GLU A 24 12.09 9.18 -2.01
CA GLU A 24 12.63 10.54 -1.90
C GLU A 24 11.92 11.50 -2.85
N HIS A 25 11.81 11.15 -4.13
CA HIS A 25 11.11 12.00 -5.11
C HIS A 25 9.63 12.20 -4.77
N PHE A 26 8.96 11.14 -4.32
CA PHE A 26 7.55 11.20 -3.91
C PHE A 26 7.36 12.09 -2.66
N PHE A 27 8.25 11.96 -1.68
CA PHE A 27 8.18 12.69 -0.42
C PHE A 27 8.55 14.17 -0.58
N GLU A 28 9.57 14.49 -1.39
CA GLU A 28 9.91 15.86 -1.76
C GLU A 28 8.71 16.58 -2.38
N ARG A 29 8.01 15.90 -3.30
CA ARG A 29 6.77 16.42 -3.89
C ARG A 29 5.68 16.63 -2.84
N PHE A 30 5.46 15.64 -1.97
CA PHE A 30 4.49 15.75 -0.88
C PHE A 30 4.78 16.97 0.00
N ALA A 31 6.01 17.14 0.46
CA ALA A 31 6.40 18.24 1.34
C ALA A 31 6.19 19.62 0.68
N ARG A 32 6.55 19.75 -0.60
CA ARG A 32 6.30 20.97 -1.39
C ARG A 32 4.81 21.28 -1.48
N ASP A 33 3.99 20.30 -1.87
CA ASP A 33 2.57 20.49 -2.10
C ASP A 33 1.81 20.72 -0.79
N TRP A 34 2.21 20.03 0.29
CA TRP A 34 1.71 20.25 1.66
C TRP A 34 1.99 21.68 2.15
N SER A 35 3.23 22.15 1.98
CA SER A 35 3.63 23.52 2.34
C SER A 35 2.84 24.57 1.55
N ALA A 36 2.60 24.33 0.25
CA ALA A 36 1.78 25.21 -0.57
C ALA A 36 0.33 25.26 -0.09
N LEU A 37 -0.28 24.10 0.22
CA LEU A 37 -1.64 24.03 0.74
C LEU A 37 -1.75 24.78 2.08
N LYS A 38 -0.86 24.49 3.03
CA LYS A 38 -0.86 25.07 4.37
C LYS A 38 -0.74 26.60 4.35
N ARG A 39 0.04 27.16 3.42
CA ARG A 39 0.13 28.62 3.22
C ARG A 39 -1.19 29.26 2.82
N VAL A 40 -2.04 28.54 2.06
CA VAL A 40 -3.33 29.04 1.59
C VAL A 40 -4.43 28.79 2.62
N THR A 41 -4.44 27.62 3.27
CA THR A 41 -5.52 27.21 4.16
C THR A 41 -5.31 27.61 5.61
N GLY A 42 -4.09 28.01 5.99
CA GLY A 42 -3.69 28.16 7.37
C GLY A 42 -3.66 26.82 8.11
N PHE A 43 -3.67 26.90 9.44
CA PHE A 43 -3.79 25.73 10.31
C PHE A 43 -5.16 25.07 10.14
N ARG A 44 -5.16 23.75 9.98
CA ARG A 44 -6.33 22.89 10.08
C ARG A 44 -5.97 21.70 10.94
N GLU A 45 -6.87 21.32 11.82
CA GLU A 45 -6.70 20.12 12.63
C GLU A 45 -6.59 18.89 11.71
N ILE A 46 -5.54 18.09 11.94
CA ILE A 46 -5.26 16.92 11.15
C ILE A 46 -5.88 15.72 11.86
N SER A 47 -6.83 15.04 11.21
CA SER A 47 -7.51 13.87 11.77
C SER A 47 -6.93 12.54 11.29
N ARG A 48 -6.11 12.57 10.23
CA ARG A 48 -5.48 11.36 9.65
C ARG A 48 -4.23 11.71 8.86
N VAL A 49 -3.16 10.95 9.09
CA VAL A 49 -1.95 10.96 8.26
C VAL A 49 -1.60 9.51 7.90
N GLY A 50 -1.19 9.26 6.66
CA GLY A 50 -0.83 7.92 6.24
C GLY A 50 -0.24 7.83 4.85
N VAL A 51 0.27 6.64 4.52
CA VAL A 51 0.81 6.29 3.19
C VAL A 51 0.15 5.01 2.72
N ARG A 52 -0.20 4.97 1.43
CA ARG A 52 -0.78 3.80 0.78
C ARG A 52 0.10 3.32 -0.38
N TYR A 53 0.40 2.03 -0.40
CA TYR A 53 1.08 1.35 -1.51
C TYR A 53 0.14 0.30 -2.09
N ILE A 54 -0.07 0.37 -3.41
CA ILE A 54 -0.84 -0.63 -4.16
C ILE A 54 0.16 -1.36 -5.05
N ASN A 55 0.57 -2.55 -4.62
CA ASN A 55 1.53 -3.36 -5.34
C ASN A 55 0.79 -4.39 -6.18
N ARG A 56 1.09 -4.44 -7.49
CA ARG A 56 0.70 -5.55 -8.35
C ARG A 56 1.86 -6.50 -8.47
N VAL A 57 1.64 -7.75 -8.07
CA VAL A 57 2.60 -8.85 -8.18
C VAL A 57 2.24 -9.65 -9.40
N ASP A 58 3.09 -9.61 -10.43
CA ASP A 58 2.90 -10.36 -11.67
C ASP A 58 3.77 -11.63 -11.62
N ILE A 59 3.15 -12.80 -11.73
CA ILE A 59 3.80 -14.10 -11.57
C ILE A 59 3.60 -14.94 -12.82
N PRO A 60 4.67 -15.53 -13.41
CA PRO A 60 4.52 -16.43 -14.56
C PRO A 60 3.59 -17.61 -14.24
N ALA A 61 2.56 -17.79 -15.05
CA ALA A 61 1.54 -18.82 -14.88
C ALA A 61 1.30 -19.52 -16.23
N LYS A 62 1.72 -20.79 -16.31
CA LYS A 62 1.48 -21.64 -17.50
C LYS A 62 0.07 -22.25 -17.52
N GLU A 63 -0.55 -22.32 -16.35
CA GLU A 63 -1.85 -22.94 -16.13
C GLU A 63 -2.89 -21.87 -15.74
N PRO A 64 -4.18 -22.09 -16.06
CA PRO A 64 -5.24 -21.11 -15.78
C PRO A 64 -5.53 -20.92 -14.28
N ILE A 65 -5.12 -21.85 -13.43
CA ILE A 65 -5.31 -21.80 -11.99
C ILE A 65 -3.94 -21.65 -11.33
N VAL A 66 -3.75 -20.58 -10.57
CA VAL A 66 -2.53 -20.36 -9.79
C VAL A 66 -2.81 -20.60 -8.32
N GLU A 67 -2.08 -21.53 -7.73
CA GLU A 67 -2.05 -21.77 -6.28
C GLU A 67 -1.42 -20.55 -5.58
N TYR A 68 -2.25 -19.56 -5.24
CA TYR A 68 -1.80 -18.29 -4.66
C TYR A 68 -0.99 -18.47 -3.36
N GLU A 69 -1.26 -19.53 -2.59
CA GLU A 69 -0.53 -19.88 -1.36
C GLU A 69 0.96 -20.18 -1.57
N ARG A 70 1.37 -20.53 -2.79
CA ARG A 70 2.79 -20.73 -3.12
C ARG A 70 3.56 -19.41 -3.24
N PHE A 71 2.83 -18.31 -3.40
CA PHE A 71 3.37 -17.01 -3.77
C PHE A 71 3.05 -15.92 -2.75
N LEU A 72 1.93 -16.01 -2.06
CA LEU A 72 1.47 -15.02 -1.09
C LEU A 72 1.35 -15.68 0.28
N ASN A 73 1.64 -14.92 1.33
CA ASN A 73 1.33 -15.26 2.72
C ASN A 73 0.03 -14.60 3.21
N ILE A 74 -0.59 -13.76 2.36
CA ILE A 74 -1.85 -13.06 2.65
C ILE A 74 -2.97 -13.56 1.74
N TYR A 75 -3.61 -14.65 2.16
CA TYR A 75 -4.68 -15.32 1.44
C TYR A 75 -5.64 -16.01 2.41
N PRO A 76 -6.90 -16.28 2.04
CA PRO A 76 -7.81 -17.02 2.89
C PRO A 76 -7.42 -18.51 2.92
N LYS A 77 -7.41 -19.10 4.11
CA LYS A 77 -7.35 -20.56 4.25
C LYS A 77 -8.71 -21.15 3.84
N ILE A 78 -8.75 -21.82 2.70
CA ILE A 78 -9.96 -22.47 2.16
C ILE A 78 -9.90 -23.98 2.44
N PRO A 79 -10.99 -24.61 2.92
CA PRO A 79 -11.04 -26.07 3.10
C PRO A 79 -10.72 -26.84 1.82
N ASP A 80 -9.99 -27.96 1.95
CA ASP A 80 -9.56 -28.79 0.80
C ASP A 80 -10.72 -29.26 -0.08
N SER A 81 -11.90 -29.51 0.51
CA SER A 81 -13.12 -29.91 -0.21
C SER A 81 -13.70 -28.84 -1.15
N LEU A 82 -13.23 -27.59 -1.04
CA LEU A 82 -13.66 -26.44 -1.84
C LEU A 82 -12.57 -25.99 -2.85
N GLN A 83 -11.51 -26.77 -3.01
CA GLN A 83 -10.45 -26.51 -3.99
C GLN A 83 -10.77 -27.11 -5.38
N PRO A 84 -10.31 -26.50 -6.49
CA PRO A 84 -9.53 -25.26 -6.55
C PRO A 84 -10.38 -23.99 -6.42
N THR A 85 -9.86 -22.98 -5.72
CA THR A 85 -10.49 -21.66 -5.60
C THR A 85 -10.16 -20.78 -6.81
N SER A 86 -11.18 -20.26 -7.51
CA SER A 86 -10.99 -19.42 -8.70
C SER A 86 -10.67 -17.95 -8.40
N SER A 87 -11.13 -17.43 -7.26
CA SER A 87 -10.91 -16.05 -6.84
C SER A 87 -11.13 -15.88 -5.33
N TYR A 88 -10.57 -14.81 -4.77
CA TYR A 88 -10.84 -14.40 -3.40
C TYR A 88 -10.76 -12.88 -3.24
N ALA A 89 -11.30 -12.36 -2.16
CA ALA A 89 -11.04 -11.01 -1.69
C ALA A 89 -10.83 -11.04 -0.18
N LEU A 90 -9.67 -10.59 0.28
CA LEU A 90 -9.31 -10.55 1.69
C LEU A 90 -9.06 -9.11 2.11
N GLN A 91 -9.63 -8.75 3.26
CA GLN A 91 -9.31 -7.51 3.98
C GLN A 91 -8.94 -7.84 5.42
N ALA A 92 -7.86 -7.24 5.91
CA ALA A 92 -7.42 -7.33 7.28
C ALA A 92 -7.09 -5.93 7.83
N ALA A 93 -7.27 -5.75 9.13
CA ALA A 93 -6.86 -4.56 9.86
C ALA A 93 -5.93 -4.99 11.00
N VAL A 94 -4.74 -4.40 11.06
CA VAL A 94 -3.70 -4.76 12.03
C VAL A 94 -3.18 -3.50 12.72
N GLU A 95 -3.14 -3.51 14.04
CA GLU A 95 -2.48 -2.46 14.82
C GLU A 95 -0.97 -2.62 14.76
N LEU A 96 -0.29 -1.59 14.27
CA LEU A 96 1.16 -1.46 14.25
C LEU A 96 1.59 -0.64 15.47
N LYS A 97 1.67 -1.32 16.62
CA LYS A 97 1.88 -0.69 17.94
C LYS A 97 3.19 0.09 18.02
N GLU A 98 4.22 -0.34 17.29
CA GLU A 98 5.52 0.31 17.27
C GLU A 98 5.51 1.74 16.69
N ILE A 99 4.52 2.05 15.84
CA ILE A 99 4.35 3.38 15.21
C ILE A 99 2.97 3.99 15.47
N ASP A 100 2.18 3.38 16.35
CA ASP A 100 0.79 3.76 16.69
C ASP A 100 -0.06 4.02 15.42
N CYS A 101 0.01 3.09 14.47
CA CYS A 101 -0.74 3.16 13.22
C CYS A 101 -1.67 1.95 13.05
N LEU A 102 -2.69 2.13 12.22
CA LEU A 102 -3.50 1.04 11.70
C LEU A 102 -3.05 0.72 10.27
N LEU A 103 -2.68 -0.53 10.03
CA LEU A 103 -2.54 -1.12 8.70
C LEU A 103 -3.89 -1.65 8.26
N ARG A 104 -4.41 -1.17 7.13
CA ARG A 104 -5.44 -1.86 6.34
C ARG A 104 -4.77 -2.56 5.19
N LEU A 105 -4.94 -3.86 5.11
CA LEU A 105 -4.33 -4.72 4.10
C LEU A 105 -5.43 -5.35 3.25
N ASN A 106 -5.37 -5.19 1.94
CA ASN A 106 -6.23 -5.89 0.99
C ASN A 106 -5.41 -6.79 0.08
N SER A 107 -5.93 -8.00 -0.20
CA SER A 107 -5.32 -8.98 -1.10
C SER A 107 -6.38 -9.60 -1.99
N ALA A 108 -6.12 -9.67 -3.30
CA ALA A 108 -6.98 -10.33 -4.28
C ALA A 108 -6.23 -10.64 -5.58
N PRO A 109 -6.56 -11.72 -6.31
CA PRO A 109 -6.16 -11.86 -7.71
C PRO A 109 -6.85 -10.80 -8.56
N VAL A 110 -6.15 -10.34 -9.61
CA VAL A 110 -6.66 -9.37 -10.58
C VAL A 110 -6.34 -9.81 -12.00
N PRO A 111 -7.08 -9.32 -13.01
CA PRO A 111 -6.75 -9.59 -14.40
C PRO A 111 -5.29 -9.20 -14.70
N SER A 112 -4.53 -10.14 -15.26
CA SER A 112 -3.17 -9.87 -15.65
C SER A 112 -3.12 -9.09 -16.96
N PRO A 113 -2.35 -7.99 -17.04
CA PRO A 113 -2.09 -7.32 -18.31
C PRO A 113 -1.03 -8.04 -19.15
N LEU A 114 -0.39 -9.09 -18.62
CA LEU A 114 0.67 -9.84 -19.28
C LEU A 114 0.15 -11.22 -19.71
N LEU A 115 0.52 -11.65 -20.92
CA LEU A 115 0.18 -12.99 -21.40
C LEU A 115 0.96 -14.04 -20.61
N GLN A 116 0.28 -15.11 -20.17
CA GLN A 116 0.87 -16.20 -19.38
C GLN A 116 1.38 -15.75 -17.99
N TYR A 117 0.74 -14.76 -17.40
CA TYR A 117 0.97 -14.34 -16.01
C TYR A 117 -0.34 -14.35 -15.24
N ALA A 118 -0.25 -14.62 -13.94
CA ALA A 118 -1.28 -14.27 -12.97
C ALA A 118 -0.85 -13.01 -12.23
N SER A 119 -1.82 -12.17 -11.88
CA SER A 119 -1.56 -10.93 -11.17
C SER A 119 -2.32 -10.90 -9.86
N PHE A 120 -1.66 -10.42 -8.81
CA PHE A 120 -2.24 -10.26 -7.49
C PHE A 120 -2.05 -8.82 -7.02
N LEU A 121 -3.04 -8.26 -6.34
CA LEU A 121 -2.90 -7.00 -5.64
C LEU A 121 -2.57 -7.24 -4.17
N ILE A 122 -1.59 -6.47 -3.68
CA ILE A 122 -1.32 -6.28 -2.25
C ILE A 122 -1.41 -4.78 -2.01
N ASP A 123 -2.49 -4.36 -1.36
CA ASP A 123 -2.78 -2.96 -1.05
C ASP A 123 -2.62 -2.71 0.45
N GLN A 124 -1.64 -1.88 0.79
CA GLN A 124 -1.24 -1.55 2.15
C GLN A 124 -1.55 -0.08 2.40
N ASP A 125 -2.54 0.21 3.23
CA ASP A 125 -2.83 1.56 3.73
C ASP A 125 -2.46 1.65 5.21
N ILE A 126 -1.34 2.31 5.52
CA ILE A 126 -0.87 2.51 6.89
C ILE A 126 -1.16 3.95 7.28
N SER A 127 -1.92 4.14 8.36
CA SER A 127 -2.30 5.48 8.80
C SER A 127 -2.47 5.59 10.31
N ARG A 128 -2.24 6.80 10.83
CA ARG A 128 -2.56 7.21 12.19
C ARG A 128 -3.77 8.12 12.16
N GLN A 129 -4.79 7.77 12.94
CA GLN A 129 -6.02 8.56 13.11
C GLN A 129 -6.13 9.08 14.55
N ALA A 130 -5.94 8.20 15.55
CA ALA A 130 -5.85 8.60 16.94
C ALA A 130 -4.56 9.43 17.15
N ASN A 131 -4.68 10.58 17.80
CA ASN A 131 -3.56 11.49 18.08
C ASN A 131 -2.68 11.76 16.86
N ALA A 132 -3.31 12.02 15.71
CA ALA A 132 -2.60 12.34 14.49
C ALA A 132 -1.65 13.54 14.71
N PRO A 133 -0.45 13.54 14.11
CA PRO A 133 0.51 14.62 14.30
C PRO A 133 -0.04 15.94 13.76
N GLN A 134 0.24 17.04 14.48
CA GLN A 134 -0.31 18.37 14.14
C GLN A 134 0.77 19.32 13.61
N THR A 135 2.05 19.00 13.80
CA THR A 135 3.18 19.80 13.28
C THR A 135 3.83 19.15 12.07
N ASP A 136 4.46 19.96 11.21
CA ASP A 136 5.09 19.45 9.98
C ASP A 136 6.21 18.44 10.29
N ASN A 137 7.00 18.69 11.34
CA ASN A 137 8.07 17.78 11.76
C ASN A 137 7.51 16.41 12.18
N GLU A 138 6.47 16.37 13.01
CA GLU A 138 5.85 15.13 13.45
C GLU A 138 5.17 14.37 12.29
N ILE A 139 4.55 15.09 11.34
CA ILE A 139 3.98 14.50 10.12
C ILE A 139 5.08 13.85 9.30
N HIS A 140 6.18 14.57 9.06
CA HIS A 140 7.30 14.06 8.28
C HIS A 140 7.95 12.84 8.94
N GLU A 141 8.20 12.89 10.25
CA GLU A 141 8.73 11.76 11.02
C GLU A 141 7.81 10.54 10.94
N LEU A 142 6.50 10.72 11.08
CA LEU A 142 5.53 9.63 10.97
C LEU A 142 5.55 9.00 9.58
N LEU A 143 5.54 9.82 8.51
CA LEU A 143 5.53 9.33 7.14
C LEU A 143 6.82 8.55 6.80
N GLN A 144 7.97 8.99 7.32
CA GLN A 144 9.25 8.28 7.19
C GLN A 144 9.22 6.92 7.93
N LYS A 145 8.68 6.88 9.15
CA LYS A 145 8.48 5.62 9.88
C LYS A 145 7.56 4.66 9.11
N ILE A 146 6.44 5.15 8.58
CA ILE A 146 5.52 4.36 7.76
C ILE A 146 6.23 3.82 6.51
N HIS A 147 7.08 4.62 5.86
CA HIS A 147 7.86 4.19 4.70
C HIS A 147 8.80 3.02 5.00
N VAL A 148 9.39 2.96 6.20
CA VAL A 148 10.21 1.82 6.61
C VAL A 148 9.32 0.60 6.90
N VAL A 149 8.26 0.77 7.70
CA VAL A 149 7.40 -0.34 8.13
C VAL A 149 6.65 -1.00 6.97
N LYS A 150 6.20 -0.22 5.97
CA LYS A 150 5.50 -0.78 4.80
C LYS A 150 6.34 -1.80 4.03
N ASN A 151 7.67 -1.67 4.01
CA ASN A 151 8.55 -2.66 3.37
C ASN A 151 8.50 -4.00 4.12
N ALA A 152 8.61 -3.97 5.45
CA ALA A 152 8.52 -5.18 6.26
C ALA A 152 7.14 -5.85 6.13
N VAL A 153 6.07 -5.07 6.10
CA VAL A 153 4.71 -5.58 5.86
C VAL A 153 4.60 -6.23 4.47
N PHE A 154 5.17 -5.61 3.43
CA PHE A 154 5.10 -6.14 2.07
C PHE A 154 5.83 -7.47 1.97
N GLU A 155 7.06 -7.54 2.49
CA GLU A 155 7.86 -8.77 2.52
C GLU A 155 7.15 -9.88 3.31
N ALA A 156 6.47 -9.55 4.42
CA ALA A 156 5.66 -10.52 5.14
C ALA A 156 4.46 -11.05 4.34
N CYS A 157 3.94 -10.28 3.38
CA CYS A 157 2.81 -10.66 2.53
C CYS A 157 3.18 -11.60 1.37
N ILE A 158 4.47 -11.70 1.02
CA ILE A 158 4.94 -12.49 -0.11
C ILE A 158 5.84 -13.64 0.34
N THR A 159 5.93 -14.70 -0.45
CA THR A 159 6.91 -15.77 -0.21
C THR A 159 8.28 -15.41 -0.79
N ALA A 160 9.34 -16.10 -0.35
CA ALA A 160 10.67 -15.97 -0.94
C ALA A 160 10.66 -16.23 -2.46
N LYS A 161 9.85 -17.20 -2.92
CA LYS A 161 9.65 -17.50 -4.34
C LYS A 161 9.08 -16.31 -5.10
N THR A 162 8.13 -15.58 -4.51
CA THR A 162 7.61 -14.36 -5.13
C THR A 162 8.64 -13.26 -5.19
N ARG A 163 9.52 -13.14 -4.20
CA ARG A 163 10.58 -12.13 -4.17
C ARG A 163 11.56 -12.27 -5.34
N GLU A 164 11.78 -13.47 -5.85
CA GLU A 164 12.63 -13.75 -7.02
C GLU A 164 12.19 -13.01 -8.29
N PHE A 165 10.91 -12.59 -8.38
CA PHE A 165 10.38 -11.84 -9.53
C PHE A 165 10.56 -10.32 -9.43
N PHE A 166 11.04 -9.81 -8.29
CA PHE A 166 11.29 -8.38 -8.08
C PHE A 166 12.79 -8.10 -8.19
N GLN A 167 13.17 -7.18 -9.07
CA GLN A 167 14.54 -6.65 -9.19
C GLN A 167 14.85 -5.65 -8.09
#